data_AF-A0A7R7XSR7-F1
#
_entry.id   AF-A0A7R7XSR7-F1
#
_cell.length_a   1.000
_cell.length_b   1.000
_cell.length_c   1.000
_cell.angle_alpha   90.00
_cell.angle_beta   90.00
_cell.angle_gamma   90.00
#
_symmetry.space_group_name_H-M   'P 1'
#
loop_
_entity.id
_entity.type
_entity.pdbx_description
1 polymer ?
#
loop_
_entity_poly.entity_id
_entity_poly.type
_entity_poly.pdbx_seq_one_letter_code
_entity_poly.pdbx_strand_id
1 'polypeptide(L)'
;MLPASIAEALDKTNHRHIELAGIGCFSQVVKVADTGLVIKETFDHPVVGNLQCLEKRTYERLGRHPYILRYYGEYSLGNGLPSGLVFQHHGLGTLADNLALSKYATERTQWPM
;
A
#
# COMPACT_ATOMS: atom_id res chain seq x y z
N MET A 1 -2.80 -1.34 -16.69
CA MET A 1 -1.43 -1.63 -17.14
C MET A 1 -0.49 -0.78 -16.31
N LEU A 2 0.57 -1.35 -15.74
CA LEU A 2 1.54 -0.60 -14.93
C LEU A 2 2.34 0.38 -15.81
N PRO A 3 2.65 1.60 -15.33
CA PRO A 3 3.61 2.47 -15.98
C PRO A 3 4.99 1.80 -16.08
N ALA A 4 5.68 1.99 -17.20
CA ALA A 4 6.97 1.33 -17.48
C ALA A 4 8.01 1.58 -16.37
N SER A 5 8.10 2.80 -15.84
CA SER A 5 9.01 3.13 -14.74
C SER A 5 8.70 2.41 -13.44
N ILE A 6 7.42 2.12 -13.17
CA ILE A 6 7.01 1.36 -11.99
C ILE A 6 7.33 -0.13 -12.20
N ALA A 7 7.01 -0.67 -13.38
CA ALA A 7 7.33 -2.05 -13.72
C ALA A 7 8.84 -2.32 -13.61
N GLU A 8 9.67 -1.45 -14.20
CA GLU A 8 11.13 -1.57 -14.15
C GLU A 8 11.67 -1.49 -12.71
N ALA A 9 11.11 -0.65 -11.86
CA ALA A 9 11.50 -0.56 -10.44
C ALA A 9 11.18 -1.86 -9.69
N LEU A 10 10.00 -2.45 -9.93
CA LEU A 10 9.60 -3.73 -9.33
C LEU A 10 10.46 -4.89 -9.85
N ASP A 11 10.74 -4.91 -11.16
CA ASP A 11 11.52 -5.98 -11.80
C ASP A 11 12.97 -6.01 -11.29
N LYS A 12 13.56 -4.84 -11.03
CA LYS A 12 14.93 -4.71 -10.50
C LYS A 12 15.05 -5.02 -9.01
N THR A 13 13.95 -5.12 -8.28
CA THR A 13 14.01 -5.33 -6.83
C THR A 13 14.32 -6.79 -6.50
N ASN A 14 15.27 -7.00 -5.58
CA ASN A 14 15.58 -8.34 -5.07
C ASN A 14 14.53 -8.75 -4.02
N HIS A 15 13.94 -9.93 -4.18
CA HIS A 15 12.96 -10.53 -3.27
C HIS A 15 13.41 -10.65 -1.81
N ARG A 16 14.72 -10.49 -1.53
CA ARG A 16 15.26 -10.45 -0.16
C ARG A 16 14.96 -9.16 0.60
N HIS A 17 14.47 -8.12 -0.07
CA HIS A 17 14.18 -6.81 0.55
C HIS A 17 12.70 -6.51 0.50
N ILE A 18 11.92 -7.39 1.12
CA ILE A 18 10.48 -7.29 1.22
C ILE A 18 10.11 -7.16 2.70
N GLU A 19 9.34 -6.14 3.05
CA GLU A 19 8.88 -5.89 4.42
C GLU A 19 7.35 -5.92 4.48
N LEU A 20 6.80 -6.57 5.50
CA LEU A 20 5.36 -6.53 5.74
C LEU A 20 4.96 -5.14 6.25
N ALA A 21 4.09 -4.45 5.52
CA ALA A 21 3.56 -3.15 5.91
C ALA A 21 2.23 -3.27 6.67
N GLY A 22 1.48 -4.34 6.46
CA GLY A 22 0.25 -4.60 7.20
C GLY A 22 -0.50 -5.83 6.71
N ILE A 23 -1.35 -6.38 7.57
CA ILE A 23 -2.25 -7.50 7.26
C ILE A 23 -3.66 -7.07 7.66
N GLY A 24 -4.60 -7.26 6.74
CA GLY A 24 -6.03 -7.11 6.99
C GLY A 24 -6.77 -8.42 6.70
N CYS A 25 -8.09 -8.40 6.90
CA CYS A 25 -8.93 -9.58 6.70
C CYS A 25 -8.99 -10.09 5.24
N PHE A 26 -8.66 -9.23 4.27
CA PHE A 26 -8.80 -9.52 2.83
C PHE A 26 -7.48 -9.51 2.07
N SER A 27 -6.39 -9.07 2.70
CA SER A 27 -5.14 -8.84 1.97
C SER A 27 -3.98 -8.63 2.93
N GLN A 28 -2.78 -8.87 2.43
CA GLN A 28 -1.55 -8.31 3.00
C GLN A 28 -1.00 -7.19 2.13
N VAL A 29 -0.30 -6.26 2.77
CA VAL A 29 0.39 -5.16 2.12
C VAL A 29 1.88 -5.34 2.37
N VAL A 30 2.62 -5.36 1.27
CA VAL A 30 4.02 -5.70 1.24
C VAL A 30 4.78 -4.53 0.65
N LYS A 31 5.72 -3.98 1.42
CA LYS A 31 6.60 -2.90 0.98
C LYS A 31 7.74 -3.49 0.15
N VAL A 32 7.98 -2.86 -0.99
CA VAL A 32 9.07 -3.19 -1.91
C VAL A 32 10.21 -2.21 -1.64
N ALA A 33 11.33 -2.69 -1.08
CA ALA A 33 12.38 -1.83 -0.54
C ALA A 33 12.89 -0.77 -1.53
N ASP A 34 13.19 0.43 -1.00
CA ASP A 34 13.76 1.60 -1.69
C ASP A 34 13.00 2.13 -2.92
N THR A 35 11.91 1.49 -3.33
CA THR A 35 11.08 1.92 -4.47
C THR A 35 10.02 2.96 -4.09
N GLY A 36 9.69 3.06 -2.80
CA GLY A 36 8.53 3.84 -2.35
C GLY A 36 7.19 3.24 -2.80
N LEU A 37 7.16 1.93 -3.07
CA LEU A 37 5.97 1.21 -3.51
C LEU A 37 5.55 0.14 -2.50
N VAL A 38 4.27 -0.18 -2.52
CA VAL A 38 3.72 -1.37 -1.88
C VAL A 38 2.93 -2.20 -2.89
N ILE A 39 2.92 -3.50 -2.68
CA ILE A 39 2.05 -4.46 -3.36
C ILE A 39 1.02 -4.94 -2.34
N LYS A 40 -0.26 -4.76 -2.67
CA LYS A 40 -1.38 -5.33 -1.93
C LYS A 40 -1.79 -6.65 -2.59
N GLU A 41 -1.48 -7.74 -1.91
CA GLU A 41 -1.84 -9.09 -2.32
C GLU A 41 -3.14 -9.50 -1.64
N THR A 42 -4.13 -9.90 -2.43
CA THR A 42 -5.48 -10.20 -1.96
C THR A 42 -5.62 -11.69 -1.61
N PHE A 43 -6.38 -11.97 -0.55
CA PHE A 43 -6.79 -13.31 -0.16
C PHE A 43 -8.23 -13.57 -0.58
N ASP A 44 -8.57 -14.83 -0.82
CA ASP A 44 -9.95 -15.24 -1.01
C ASP A 44 -10.68 -15.29 0.33
N HIS A 45 -11.67 -14.42 0.51
CA HIS A 45 -12.50 -14.43 1.72
C HIS A 45 -13.60 -15.49 1.60
N PRO A 46 -13.87 -16.31 2.64
CA PRO A 46 -14.81 -17.44 2.57
C PRO A 46 -16.29 -17.06 2.32
N VAL A 47 -16.62 -15.78 2.35
CA VAL A 47 -18.01 -15.26 2.25
C VAL A 47 -18.19 -14.38 1.02
N VAL A 48 -17.30 -13.41 0.82
CA VAL A 48 -17.41 -12.40 -0.24
C VAL A 48 -16.46 -12.66 -1.41
N GLY A 49 -15.63 -13.71 -1.31
CA GLY A 49 -14.64 -14.05 -2.32
C GLY A 49 -13.54 -13.00 -2.45
N ASN A 50 -12.94 -12.93 -3.64
CA ASN A 50 -11.86 -12.01 -3.96
C ASN A 50 -12.39 -10.63 -4.37
N LEU A 51 -12.04 -9.59 -3.60
CA LEU A 51 -12.50 -8.23 -3.86
C LEU A 51 -11.52 -7.36 -4.68
N GLN A 52 -10.38 -7.92 -5.12
CA GLN A 52 -9.34 -7.18 -5.85
C GLN A 52 -9.88 -6.48 -7.10
N CYS A 53 -10.72 -7.16 -7.88
CA CYS A 53 -11.31 -6.62 -9.10
C CYS A 53 -12.24 -5.43 -8.85
N LEU A 54 -12.87 -5.36 -7.67
CA LEU A 54 -13.72 -4.24 -7.28
C LEU A 54 -12.88 -3.06 -6.80
N GLU A 55 -11.87 -3.32 -5.98
CA GLU A 55 -10.94 -2.30 -5.50
C GLU A 55 -10.17 -1.63 -6.66
N LYS A 56 -9.62 -2.43 -7.57
CA LYS A 56 -8.96 -1.96 -8.80
C LYS A 56 -9.84 -0.98 -9.58
N ARG A 57 -11.08 -1.39 -9.90
CA ARG A 57 -12.04 -0.56 -10.65
C ARG A 57 -12.37 0.75 -9.93
N THR A 58 -12.39 0.72 -8.58
CA THR A 58 -12.64 1.92 -7.78
C THR A 58 -11.50 2.93 -7.94
N TYR A 59 -10.24 2.50 -7.81
CA TYR A 59 -9.10 3.38 -8.02
C TYR A 59 -8.95 3.87 -9.46
N GLU A 60 -9.22 3.02 -10.45
CA GLU A 60 -9.23 3.41 -11.86
C GLU A 60 -10.26 4.52 -12.14
N ARG A 61 -11.43 4.48 -11.49
CA ARG A 61 -12.48 5.51 -11.60
C ARG A 61 -12.15 6.80 -10.86
N LEU A 62 -11.54 6.72 -9.68
CA LEU A 62 -11.14 7.89 -8.89
C LEU A 62 -10.03 8.70 -9.56
N GLY A 63 -9.19 8.05 -10.36
CA GLY A 63 -8.09 8.71 -11.06
C GLY A 63 -7.02 9.25 -10.10
N ARG A 64 -6.42 10.40 -10.44
CA ARG A 64 -5.37 11.03 -9.62
C ARG A 64 -5.96 12.13 -8.76
N HIS A 65 -5.75 12.03 -7.45
CA HIS A 65 -6.13 13.08 -6.50
C HIS A 65 -5.03 13.25 -5.44
N PRO A 66 -4.71 14.48 -5.00
CA PRO A 66 -3.61 14.73 -4.05
C PRO A 66 -3.81 14.09 -2.66
N TYR A 67 -5.07 13.87 -2.26
CA TYR A 67 -5.43 13.32 -0.95
C TYR A 67 -5.94 11.87 -1.01
N ILE A 68 -5.83 11.21 -2.15
CA ILE A 68 -6.18 9.79 -2.30
C ILE A 68 -4.89 9.02 -2.57
N LEU A 69 -4.74 7.87 -1.92
CA LEU A 69 -3.59 7.00 -2.10
C LEU A 69 -3.36 6.72 -3.60
N ARG A 70 -2.12 6.93 -4.05
CA ARG A 70 -1.79 6.79 -5.47
C ARG A 70 -1.74 5.32 -5.87
N TYR A 71 -2.70 4.91 -6.70
CA TYR A 71 -2.71 3.63 -7.41
C TYR A 71 -1.92 3.71 -8.71
N TYR A 72 -1.10 2.70 -8.99
CA TYR A 72 -0.27 2.63 -10.20
C TYR A 72 -0.70 1.55 -11.19
N GLY A 73 -1.28 0.45 -10.72
CA GLY A 73 -1.63 -0.66 -11.59
C GLY A 73 -1.60 -2.00 -10.86
N GLU A 74 -1.59 -3.07 -11.64
CA GLU A 74 -1.55 -4.45 -11.14
C GLU A 74 -0.26 -5.11 -11.65
N TYR A 75 0.43 -5.81 -10.74
CA TYR A 75 1.68 -6.51 -10.97
C TYR A 75 1.49 -8.02 -10.92
N SER A 76 2.10 -8.75 -11.86
CA SER A 76 1.95 -10.21 -11.98
C SER A 76 3.20 -10.91 -12.55
N LEU A 77 4.39 -10.32 -12.44
CA LEU A 77 5.58 -10.76 -13.20
C LEU A 77 6.49 -11.80 -12.51
N GLY A 78 6.11 -12.33 -11.34
CA GLY A 78 6.71 -13.57 -10.82
C GLY A 78 8.21 -13.53 -10.47
N ASN A 79 8.84 -12.36 -10.36
CA ASN A 79 10.26 -12.20 -9.97
C ASN A 79 10.52 -12.40 -8.46
N GLY A 80 9.65 -13.14 -7.77
CA GLY A 80 9.69 -13.36 -6.32
C GLY A 80 8.96 -12.30 -5.49
N LEU A 81 8.45 -11.22 -6.11
CA LEU A 81 7.47 -10.34 -5.49
C LEU A 81 6.06 -10.95 -5.57
N PRO A 82 5.17 -10.67 -4.60
CA PRO A 82 3.78 -11.09 -4.67
C PRO A 82 3.07 -10.44 -5.86
N SER A 83 2.03 -11.10 -6.36
CA SER A 83 1.14 -10.50 -7.37
C SER A 83 0.05 -9.69 -6.69
N GLY A 84 -0.34 -8.57 -7.28
CA GLY A 84 -1.36 -7.73 -6.66
C GLY A 84 -1.41 -6.30 -7.17
N LEU A 85 -2.13 -5.46 -6.41
CA LEU A 85 -2.31 -4.05 -6.74
C LEU A 85 -1.14 -3.21 -6.20
N VAL A 86 -0.60 -2.34 -7.04
CA VAL A 86 0.58 -1.52 -6.72
C VAL A 86 0.13 -0.12 -6.32
N PHE A 87 0.60 0.32 -5.16
CA PHE A 87 0.33 1.64 -4.59
C PHE A 87 1.61 2.35 -4.18
N GLN A 88 1.51 3.67 -4.00
CA GLN A 88 2.53 4.44 -3.30
C GLN A 88 2.63 4.01 -1.84
N HIS A 89 3.85 3.84 -1.35
CA HIS A 89 4.13 3.71 0.07
C HIS A 89 4.17 5.08 0.74
N HIS A 90 3.48 5.23 1.88
CA HIS A 90 3.56 6.43 2.69
C HIS A 90 4.48 6.20 3.89
N GLY A 91 5.63 6.86 3.92
CA GLY A 91 6.68 6.63 4.94
C GLY A 91 6.27 6.90 6.39
N LEU A 92 5.22 7.71 6.60
CA LEU A 92 4.68 7.98 7.95
C LEU A 92 3.73 6.89 8.46
N GLY A 93 3.38 5.88 7.66
CA GLY A 93 2.45 4.84 8.05
C GLY A 93 1.00 5.32 8.15
N THR A 94 0.21 4.70 9.03
CA THR A 94 -1.22 4.98 9.14
C THR A 94 -1.53 6.17 10.05
N LEU A 95 -2.72 6.75 9.90
CA LEU A 95 -3.17 7.81 10.82
C LEU A 95 -3.24 7.31 12.26
N ALA A 96 -3.68 6.07 12.49
CA ALA A 96 -3.76 5.49 13.83
C ALA A 96 -2.39 5.46 14.53
N ASP A 97 -1.34 5.07 13.80
CA ASP A 97 0.03 5.05 14.34
C ASP A 97 0.53 6.45 14.69
N ASN A 98 0.09 7.47 13.94
CA ASN A 98 0.48 8.86 14.17
C ASN A 98 -0.35 9.54 15.26
N LEU A 99 -1.59 9.11 15.47
CA LEU A 99 -2.49 9.62 16.51
C LEU A 99 -2.36 8.90 17.85
N ALA A 100 -1.49 7.88 17.95
CA ALA A 100 -1.24 7.18 19.20
C ALA A 100 -0.89 8.18 20.31
N LEU A 101 -1.68 8.21 21.39
CA LEU A 101 -1.54 9.18 22.49
C LEU A 101 -0.15 9.16 23.13
N SER A 102 0.56 8.02 23.05
CA SER A 102 1.94 7.88 23.49
C SER A 102 2.92 8.82 22.77
N LYS A 103 2.53 9.40 21.63
CA LYS A 103 3.32 10.36 20.85
C LYS A 103 3.02 11.82 21.17
N TYR A 104 2.00 12.10 21.99
CA TYR A 104 1.59 13.46 22.34
C TYR A 104 1.75 13.69 23.84
N ALA A 105 2.13 14.92 24.22
CA ALA A 105 2.19 15.30 25.61
C ALA A 105 0.78 15.20 26.23
N THR A 106 0.69 14.57 27.41
CA THR A 106 -0.56 14.42 28.17
C THR A 106 -1.14 15.78 28.58
N GLU A 107 -0.28 16.79 28.69
CA GLU A 107 -0.64 18.16 29.04
C GLU A 107 -0.70 19.05 27.79
N ARG A 108 -1.73 19.90 27.71
CA ARG A 108 -1.97 20.81 26.58
C ARG A 108 -1.09 22.08 26.62
N THR A 109 0.13 21.98 27.11
CA THR A 109 1.03 23.12 27.35
C THR A 109 1.51 23.80 26.06
N GLN A 110 1.38 23.14 24.90
CA GLN A 110 1.81 23.66 23.59
C GLN A 110 0.66 23.91 22.60
N TRP A 111 -0.59 23.83 23.05
CA TRP A 111 -1.72 24.14 22.16
C TRP A 111 -1.88 25.66 22.07
N PRO A 112 -2.00 26.25 20.87
CA PRO A 112 -2.32 27.66 20.75
C PRO A 112 -3.69 27.93 21.38
N MET A 113 -3.76 28.99 22.20
CA MET A 113 -5.00 29.53 22.79
C MET A 113 -5.93 30.08 21.72
#